data_AF-A0A7X8X5W7-F1
#
_entry.id   AF-A0A7X8X5W7-F1
#
_cell.length_a   1.000
_cell.length_b   1.000
_cell.length_c   1.000
_cell.angle_alpha   90.00
_cell.angle_beta   90.00
_cell.angle_gamma   90.00
#
_symmetry.space_group_name_H-M   'P 1'
#
loop_
_entity.id
_entity.type
_entity.pdbx_description
1 polymer ?
#
loop_
_entity_poly.entity_id
_entity_poly.type
_entity_poly.pdbx_seq_one_letter_code
_entity_poly.pdbx_strand_id
1 'polypeptide(L)'
;MKLIKFFFLFTIAPLFGVIVALAWNYDEIAFTDCRPLLLDISTSQTYSESMMRVFDDLKTKEIFLQDSLKEEEKLFLEQQELLKELSQKSRAQQLKSEKVYEEMILSRLGEPIKEFNSKDVEIFIFELKKEDLRGYMAKVRLNNPKSLQIALSPKEKKNGETTSDAVKRLGGVFGVNGGGFAKSTKDGIVRLVPLGNTMIKGELVGDFIPSYNDLSFAGFTKEGKLVGGVYDNEDELKKSGAWQGVSFVPVLIKNWQPVEIPKKWARQRQPRTVLGQYPNGDLFFIVVDGRRSNWSKGISLEEMQVTLMRLGVMEAFNLDGGGSSSFVFQGKVMNKPSDGKERQLSTSIVILP
;
A
#
# COMPACT_ATOMS: atom_id res chain seq x y z
N MET A 1 65.60 -39.58 83.30
CA MET A 1 64.15 -39.78 83.53
C MET A 1 63.60 -39.13 84.82
N LYS A 2 64.13 -37.98 85.29
CA LYS A 2 63.54 -37.23 86.44
C LYS A 2 62.80 -35.94 86.05
N LEU A 3 62.92 -35.45 84.81
CA LEU A 3 62.16 -34.28 84.33
C LEU A 3 60.71 -34.59 83.91
N ILE A 4 60.35 -35.85 83.65
CA ILE A 4 59.03 -36.23 83.11
C ILE A 4 57.93 -36.23 84.20
N LYS A 5 58.29 -36.37 85.49
CA LYS A 5 57.30 -36.42 86.59
C LYS A 5 56.78 -35.06 87.04
N PHE A 6 57.51 -33.97 86.78
CA PHE A 6 57.08 -32.62 87.18
C PHE A 6 56.08 -31.98 86.21
N PHE A 7 56.12 -32.36 84.93
CA PHE A 7 55.21 -31.85 83.91
C PHE A 7 53.77 -32.34 84.11
N PHE A 8 53.57 -33.61 84.51
CA PHE A 8 52.25 -34.17 84.76
C PHE A 8 51.55 -33.61 86.00
N LEU A 9 52.30 -33.07 86.97
CA LEU A 9 51.71 -32.46 88.17
C LEU A 9 51.04 -31.10 87.87
N PHE A 10 51.58 -30.34 86.90
CA PHE A 10 51.04 -29.04 86.50
C PHE A 10 49.79 -29.14 85.62
N THR A 11 49.64 -30.24 84.87
CA THR A 11 48.47 -30.46 83.99
C THR A 11 47.18 -30.81 84.74
N ILE A 12 47.26 -31.27 85.99
CA ILE A 12 46.09 -31.72 86.77
C ILE A 12 45.57 -30.63 87.73
N ALA A 13 46.39 -29.63 88.07
CA ALA A 13 46.05 -28.57 89.02
C ALA A 13 44.78 -27.74 88.66
N PRO A 14 44.49 -27.39 87.38
CA PRO A 14 43.30 -26.61 87.04
C PRO A 14 42.00 -27.39 87.25
N LEU A 15 42.03 -28.71 87.02
CA LEU A 15 40.85 -29.57 87.13
C LEU A 15 40.41 -29.73 88.59
N PHE A 16 41.37 -29.77 89.51
CA PHE A 16 41.11 -29.84 90.95
C PHE A 16 40.49 -28.54 91.49
N GLY A 17 40.90 -27.38 90.96
CA GLY A 17 40.33 -26.08 91.34
C GLY A 17 38.85 -25.92 90.97
N VAL A 18 38.43 -26.42 89.81
CA VAL A 18 37.03 -26.38 89.37
C VAL A 18 36.13 -27.27 90.23
N ILE A 19 36.63 -28.44 90.63
CA ILE A 19 35.89 -29.37 91.49
C ILE A 19 35.69 -28.78 92.89
N VAL A 20 36.70 -28.09 93.44
CA VAL A 20 36.58 -27.39 94.73
C VAL A 20 35.64 -26.19 94.64
N ALA A 21 35.65 -25.43 93.53
CA ALA A 21 34.76 -24.29 93.34
C ALA A 21 33.28 -24.69 93.19
N LEU A 22 33.00 -25.81 92.52
CA LEU A 22 31.64 -26.35 92.39
C LEU A 22 31.12 -26.98 93.69
N ALA A 23 32.01 -27.56 94.51
CA ALA A 23 31.65 -28.12 95.81
C ALA A 23 31.37 -27.04 96.87
N TRP A 24 31.95 -25.85 96.74
CA TRP A 24 31.76 -24.76 97.71
C TRP A 24 30.44 -23.98 97.51
N ASN A 25 29.84 -24.06 96.33
CA ASN A 25 28.71 -23.20 95.95
C ASN A 25 27.39 -23.96 95.72
N TYR A 26 27.17 -25.06 96.46
CA TYR A 26 26.04 -25.97 96.24
C TYR A 26 24.69 -25.48 96.79
N ASP A 27 24.67 -24.45 97.66
CA ASP A 27 23.46 -24.05 98.40
C ASP A 27 22.69 -22.84 97.82
N GLU A 28 23.11 -22.21 96.72
CA GLU A 28 22.49 -20.96 96.21
C GLU A 28 21.85 -21.00 94.80
N ILE A 29 21.74 -22.15 94.13
CA ILE A 29 21.00 -22.22 92.85
C ILE A 29 19.52 -22.55 93.14
N ALA A 30 18.81 -21.55 93.69
CA ALA A 30 17.38 -21.62 93.94
C ALA A 30 16.57 -21.57 92.64
N PHE A 31 15.61 -22.49 92.55
CA PHE A 31 14.56 -22.62 91.55
C PHE A 31 13.83 -21.30 91.25
N THR A 32 13.80 -20.89 89.99
CA THR A 32 12.88 -19.87 89.47
C THR A 32 11.68 -20.54 88.79
N ASP A 33 10.53 -20.40 89.45
CA ASP A 33 9.14 -20.44 88.97
C ASP A 33 8.83 -21.12 87.62
N CYS A 34 8.47 -22.40 87.64
CA CYS A 34 7.89 -23.12 86.50
C CYS A 34 6.36 -23.13 86.61
N ARG A 35 5.67 -22.19 85.96
CA ARG A 35 4.25 -22.36 85.61
C ARG A 35 4.13 -23.26 84.37
N PRO A 36 3.26 -24.27 84.34
CA PRO A 36 3.08 -25.09 83.16
C PRO A 36 2.38 -24.24 82.08
N LEU A 37 3.02 -24.13 80.91
CA LEU A 37 2.43 -23.54 79.72
C LEU A 37 1.31 -24.48 79.24
N LEU A 38 0.08 -24.26 79.71
CA LEU A 38 -1.11 -24.90 79.15
C LEU A 38 -1.29 -24.34 77.73
N LEU A 39 -0.81 -25.08 76.73
CA LEU A 39 -1.15 -24.83 75.33
C LEU A 39 -2.64 -25.11 75.17
N ASP A 40 -3.39 -24.06 74.87
CA ASP A 40 -4.82 -24.13 74.62
C ASP A 40 -5.08 -24.88 73.31
N ILE A 41 -5.39 -26.18 73.44
CA ILE A 41 -5.64 -27.08 72.30
C ILE A 41 -6.87 -26.63 71.50
N SER A 42 -7.80 -25.89 72.13
CA SER A 42 -9.03 -25.41 71.49
C SER A 42 -8.75 -24.34 70.43
N THR A 43 -7.80 -23.44 70.67
CA THR A 43 -7.37 -22.44 69.68
C THR A 43 -6.64 -23.09 68.52
N SER A 44 -5.78 -24.09 68.76
CA SER A 44 -5.08 -24.84 67.70
C SER A 44 -6.04 -25.64 66.80
N GLN A 45 -7.08 -26.27 67.37
CA GLN A 45 -8.14 -26.93 66.60
C GLN A 45 -8.94 -25.92 65.75
N THR A 46 -9.26 -24.76 66.31
CA THR A 46 -9.97 -23.68 65.60
C THR A 46 -9.15 -23.13 64.41
N TYR A 47 -7.82 -22.99 64.56
CA TYR A 47 -6.92 -22.61 63.48
C TYR A 47 -6.80 -23.69 62.39
N SER A 48 -6.83 -24.97 62.77
CA SER A 48 -6.80 -26.09 61.82
C SER A 48 -8.10 -26.18 61.02
N GLU A 49 -9.26 -26.03 61.66
CA GLU A 49 -10.56 -25.99 61.00
C GLU A 49 -10.73 -24.79 60.07
N SER A 50 -10.25 -23.61 60.48
CA SER A 50 -10.27 -22.42 59.61
C SER A 50 -9.31 -22.55 58.43
N MET A 51 -8.12 -23.14 58.61
CA MET A 51 -7.24 -23.49 57.49
C MET A 51 -7.87 -24.51 56.54
N MET A 52 -8.51 -25.56 57.04
CA MET A 52 -9.23 -26.53 56.20
C MET A 52 -10.34 -25.87 55.38
N ARG A 53 -11.11 -24.95 55.97
CA ARG A 53 -12.13 -24.17 55.25
C ARG A 53 -11.54 -23.30 54.15
N VAL A 54 -10.39 -22.68 54.39
CA VAL A 54 -9.66 -21.90 53.37
C VAL A 54 -9.14 -22.80 52.26
N PHE A 55 -8.63 -23.99 52.59
CA PHE A 55 -8.19 -24.97 51.58
C PHE A 55 -9.34 -25.51 50.72
N ASP A 56 -10.51 -25.78 51.30
CA ASP A 56 -11.69 -26.20 50.53
C ASP A 56 -12.23 -25.06 49.65
N ASP A 57 -12.26 -23.82 50.14
CA ASP A 57 -12.61 -22.65 49.33
C ASP A 57 -11.63 -22.45 48.16
N LEU A 58 -10.32 -22.61 48.41
CA LEU A 58 -9.29 -22.54 47.37
C LEU A 58 -9.44 -23.65 46.33
N LYS A 59 -9.70 -24.90 46.74
CA LYS A 59 -9.98 -26.01 45.81
C LYS A 59 -11.22 -25.75 44.97
N THR A 60 -12.28 -25.21 45.58
CA THR A 60 -13.53 -24.90 44.88
C THR A 60 -13.31 -23.78 43.85
N LYS A 61 -12.53 -22.76 44.21
CA LYS A 61 -12.11 -21.68 43.28
C LYS A 61 -11.21 -22.19 42.16
N GLU A 62 -10.30 -23.12 42.43
CA GLU A 62 -9.45 -23.73 41.40
C GLU A 62 -10.28 -24.49 40.36
N ILE A 63 -11.26 -25.28 40.80
CA ILE A 63 -12.19 -25.98 39.90
C ILE A 63 -12.98 -24.98 39.04
N PHE A 64 -13.54 -23.95 39.66
CA PHE A 64 -14.28 -22.90 38.94
C PHE A 64 -13.40 -22.19 37.91
N LEU A 65 -12.15 -21.89 38.27
CA LEU A 65 -11.18 -21.27 37.37
C LEU A 65 -10.85 -22.20 36.19
N GLN A 66 -10.65 -23.49 36.42
CA GLN A 66 -10.38 -24.45 35.35
C GLN A 66 -11.57 -24.59 34.39
N ASP A 67 -12.80 -24.63 34.91
CA ASP A 67 -13.99 -24.71 34.07
C ASP A 67 -14.20 -23.43 33.27
N SER A 68 -13.94 -22.26 33.87
CA SER A 68 -13.95 -20.96 33.18
C SER A 68 -12.91 -20.91 32.06
N LEU A 69 -11.69 -21.42 32.31
CA LEU A 69 -10.62 -21.49 31.30
C LEU A 69 -10.99 -22.43 30.15
N LYS A 70 -11.65 -23.57 30.42
CA LYS A 70 -12.14 -24.47 29.36
C LYS A 70 -13.24 -23.84 28.52
N GLU A 71 -14.16 -23.11 29.14
CA GLU A 71 -15.19 -22.36 28.42
C GLU A 71 -14.58 -21.25 27.56
N GLU A 72 -13.57 -20.54 28.08
CA GLU A 72 -12.83 -19.51 27.33
C GLU A 72 -12.05 -20.11 26.15
N GLU A 73 -11.37 -21.25 26.34
CA GLU A 73 -10.67 -21.97 25.27
C GLU A 73 -11.64 -22.42 24.18
N LYS A 74 -12.80 -22.96 24.57
CA LYS A 74 -13.86 -23.35 23.63
C LYS A 74 -14.40 -22.16 22.86
N LEU A 75 -14.70 -21.06 23.55
CA LEU A 75 -15.19 -19.83 22.93
C LEU A 75 -14.15 -19.25 21.96
N PHE A 76 -12.86 -19.29 22.34
CA PHE A 76 -11.77 -18.85 21.49
C PHE A 76 -11.67 -19.68 20.20
N LEU A 77 -11.81 -21.01 20.28
CA LEU A 77 -11.85 -21.89 19.11
C LEU A 77 -13.06 -21.60 18.21
N GLU A 78 -14.25 -21.44 18.78
CA GLU A 78 -15.46 -21.06 18.03
C GLU A 78 -15.30 -19.70 17.34
N GLN A 79 -14.71 -18.70 18.01
CA GLN A 79 -14.41 -17.40 17.41
C GLN A 79 -13.39 -17.54 16.27
N GLN A 80 -12.38 -18.38 16.42
CA GLN A 80 -11.38 -18.61 15.38
C GLN A 80 -12.00 -19.26 14.13
N GLU A 81 -12.90 -20.23 14.31
CA GLU A 81 -13.65 -20.84 13.21
C GLU A 81 -14.57 -19.84 12.51
N LEU A 82 -15.32 -19.04 13.28
CA LEU A 82 -16.18 -18.00 12.72
C LEU A 82 -15.37 -16.96 11.93
N LEU A 83 -14.22 -16.51 12.44
CA LEU A 83 -13.34 -15.58 11.73
C LEU A 83 -12.82 -16.18 10.42
N LYS A 84 -12.48 -17.46 10.41
CA LYS A 84 -12.07 -18.18 9.21
C LYS A 84 -13.20 -18.25 8.19
N GLU A 85 -14.41 -18.58 8.63
CA GLU A 85 -15.60 -18.64 7.78
C GLU A 85 -15.96 -17.26 7.21
N LEU A 86 -15.96 -16.20 8.04
CA LEU A 86 -16.18 -14.82 7.61
C LEU A 86 -15.14 -14.37 6.59
N SER A 87 -13.86 -14.71 6.82
CA SER A 87 -12.78 -14.43 5.87
C SER A 87 -13.00 -15.13 4.52
N GLN A 88 -13.40 -16.40 4.54
CA GLN A 88 -13.71 -17.17 3.32
C GLN A 88 -14.92 -16.60 2.58
N LYS A 89 -16.01 -16.30 3.28
CA LYS A 89 -17.22 -15.69 2.71
C LYS A 89 -16.91 -14.32 2.12
N SER A 90 -16.12 -13.49 2.82
CA SER A 90 -15.67 -12.19 2.34
C SER A 90 -14.85 -12.31 1.05
N ARG A 91 -13.87 -13.23 1.00
CA ARG A 91 -13.09 -13.50 -0.22
C ARG A 91 -13.95 -13.98 -1.38
N ALA A 92 -14.87 -14.92 -1.13
CA ALA A 92 -15.77 -15.43 -2.16
C ALA A 92 -16.68 -14.31 -2.71
N GLN A 93 -17.17 -13.42 -1.84
CA GLN A 93 -17.98 -12.27 -2.24
C GLN A 93 -17.17 -11.24 -3.04
N GLN A 94 -15.92 -10.98 -2.66
CA GLN A 94 -15.00 -10.11 -3.42
C GLN A 94 -14.79 -10.64 -4.83
N LEU A 95 -14.43 -11.92 -4.99
CA LEU A 95 -14.21 -12.54 -6.30
C LEU A 95 -15.46 -12.50 -7.18
N LYS A 96 -16.64 -12.74 -6.59
CA LYS A 96 -17.91 -12.62 -7.32
C LYS A 96 -18.15 -11.19 -7.77
N SER A 97 -17.88 -10.21 -6.92
CA SER A 97 -18.03 -8.81 -7.27
C SER A 97 -17.06 -8.37 -8.37
N GLU A 98 -15.79 -8.77 -8.29
CA GLU A 98 -14.77 -8.50 -9.32
C GLU A 98 -15.18 -9.07 -10.67
N LYS A 99 -15.67 -10.32 -10.70
CA LYS A 99 -16.16 -10.94 -11.94
C LYS A 99 -17.33 -10.17 -12.55
N VAL A 100 -18.28 -9.73 -11.73
CA VAL A 100 -19.41 -8.91 -12.21
C VAL A 100 -18.92 -7.57 -12.77
N TYR A 101 -17.97 -6.91 -12.09
CA TYR A 101 -17.39 -5.67 -12.62
C TYR A 101 -16.65 -5.89 -13.94
N GLU A 102 -15.90 -6.99 -14.06
CA GLU A 102 -15.22 -7.38 -15.29
C GLU A 102 -16.19 -7.54 -16.46
N GLU A 103 -17.23 -8.35 -16.27
CA GLU A 103 -18.27 -8.58 -17.27
C GLU A 103 -18.97 -7.28 -17.68
N MET A 104 -19.26 -6.41 -16.71
CA MET A 104 -19.85 -5.09 -16.98
C MET A 104 -18.91 -4.19 -17.79
N ILE A 105 -17.61 -4.15 -17.48
CA ILE A 105 -16.63 -3.34 -18.21
C ILE A 105 -16.50 -3.85 -19.65
N LEU A 106 -16.30 -5.16 -19.84
CA LEU A 106 -16.16 -5.77 -21.16
C LEU A 106 -17.42 -5.60 -22.01
N SER A 107 -18.61 -5.76 -21.42
CA SER A 107 -19.88 -5.55 -22.13
C SER A 107 -20.02 -4.14 -22.72
N ARG A 108 -19.38 -3.13 -22.12
CA ARG A 108 -19.38 -1.73 -22.60
C ARG A 108 -18.28 -1.46 -23.63
N LEU A 109 -17.17 -2.18 -23.56
CA LEU A 109 -16.03 -2.03 -24.46
C LEU A 109 -16.16 -2.86 -25.75
N GLY A 110 -16.93 -3.95 -25.70
CA GLY A 110 -17.08 -4.91 -26.79
C GLY A 110 -16.00 -5.99 -26.77
N GLU A 111 -15.83 -6.69 -27.89
CA GLU A 111 -14.84 -7.75 -28.02
C GLU A 111 -13.42 -7.16 -28.21
N PRO A 112 -12.41 -7.68 -27.50
CA PRO A 112 -11.03 -7.25 -27.68
C PRO A 112 -10.50 -7.70 -29.06
N ILE A 113 -9.81 -6.80 -29.75
CA ILE A 113 -9.15 -7.09 -31.03
C ILE A 113 -7.74 -7.66 -30.85
N LYS A 114 -7.13 -7.40 -29.69
CA LYS A 114 -5.82 -7.90 -29.28
C LYS A 114 -5.76 -8.01 -27.77
N GLU A 115 -4.95 -8.94 -27.30
CA GLU A 115 -4.73 -9.18 -25.88
C GLU A 115 -3.26 -9.44 -25.59
N PHE A 116 -2.85 -9.16 -24.36
CA PHE A 116 -1.57 -9.59 -23.82
C PHE A 116 -1.74 -9.93 -22.34
N ASN A 117 -1.29 -11.13 -21.96
CA ASN A 117 -1.40 -11.63 -20.60
C ASN A 117 -0.04 -12.11 -20.12
N SER A 118 0.33 -11.70 -18.92
CA SER A 118 1.50 -12.16 -18.19
C SER A 118 1.15 -12.33 -16.71
N LYS A 119 2.16 -12.67 -15.90
CA LYS A 119 2.01 -12.69 -14.44
C LYS A 119 1.72 -11.30 -13.87
N ASP A 120 2.30 -10.26 -14.48
CA ASP A 120 2.37 -8.92 -13.93
C ASP A 120 1.30 -7.98 -14.53
N VAL A 121 0.79 -8.27 -15.73
CA VAL A 121 -0.20 -7.45 -16.41
C VAL A 121 -1.14 -8.26 -17.32
N GLU A 122 -2.40 -7.83 -17.38
CA GLU A 122 -3.36 -8.24 -18.41
C GLU A 122 -3.81 -6.99 -19.19
N ILE A 123 -3.75 -7.06 -20.52
CA ILE A 123 -4.05 -5.93 -21.43
C ILE A 123 -5.05 -6.41 -22.48
N PHE A 124 -6.19 -5.72 -22.55
CA PHE A 124 -7.20 -5.93 -23.60
C PHE A 124 -7.31 -4.66 -24.44
N ILE A 125 -7.21 -4.79 -25.75
CA ILE A 125 -7.27 -3.67 -26.70
C ILE A 125 -8.57 -3.76 -27.50
N PHE A 126 -9.23 -2.63 -27.63
CA PHE A 126 -10.51 -2.49 -28.34
C PHE A 126 -10.40 -1.42 -29.42
N GLU A 127 -11.09 -1.62 -30.54
CA GLU A 127 -11.21 -0.59 -31.58
C GLU A 127 -12.33 0.39 -31.21
N LEU A 128 -12.04 1.69 -31.24
CA LEU A 128 -13.07 2.71 -31.18
C LEU A 128 -13.49 3.06 -32.61
N LYS A 129 -14.68 2.60 -33.02
CA LYS A 129 -15.25 2.90 -34.33
C LYS A 129 -16.70 3.35 -34.21
N LYS A 130 -16.94 4.65 -34.32
CA LYS A 130 -18.27 5.29 -34.46
C LYS A 130 -18.26 6.20 -35.67
N GLU A 131 -19.41 6.59 -36.21
CA GLU A 131 -19.54 7.33 -37.50
C GLU A 131 -18.34 8.26 -37.82
N ASP A 132 -18.06 9.25 -36.96
CA ASP A 132 -16.97 10.23 -37.13
C ASP A 132 -15.74 10.04 -36.20
N LEU A 133 -15.71 8.95 -35.42
CA LEU A 133 -14.64 8.67 -34.44
C LEU A 133 -13.88 7.40 -34.79
N ARG A 134 -12.55 7.50 -34.80
CA ARG A 134 -11.62 6.37 -34.91
C ARG A 134 -10.62 6.47 -33.78
N GLY A 135 -10.16 5.33 -33.30
CA GLY A 135 -9.17 5.29 -32.23
C GLY A 135 -9.06 3.90 -31.63
N TYR A 136 -8.40 3.83 -30.48
CA TYR A 136 -8.19 2.59 -29.74
C TYR A 136 -8.37 2.84 -28.25
N MET A 137 -8.82 1.80 -27.56
CA MET A 137 -8.97 1.77 -26.13
C MET A 137 -8.17 0.60 -25.57
N ALA A 138 -7.62 0.75 -24.37
CA ALA A 138 -6.99 -0.35 -23.64
C ALA A 138 -7.58 -0.42 -22.22
N LYS A 139 -7.96 -1.62 -21.81
CA LYS A 139 -8.16 -1.97 -20.40
C LYS A 139 -6.91 -2.68 -19.92
N VAL A 140 -6.30 -2.19 -18.85
CA VAL A 140 -5.04 -2.72 -18.31
C VAL A 140 -5.23 -3.06 -16.85
N ARG A 141 -5.13 -4.34 -16.50
CA ARG A 141 -5.05 -4.80 -15.11
C ARG A 141 -3.58 -4.91 -14.72
N LEU A 142 -3.20 -4.22 -13.65
CA LEU A 142 -1.86 -4.30 -13.08
C LEU A 142 -1.86 -5.27 -11.90
N ASN A 143 -1.34 -6.47 -12.12
CA ASN A 143 -1.06 -7.42 -11.05
C ASN A 143 0.23 -7.02 -10.31
N ASN A 144 1.15 -6.34 -11.00
CA ASN A 144 2.33 -5.70 -10.45
C ASN A 144 2.32 -4.19 -10.80
N PRO A 145 2.07 -3.29 -9.82
CA PRO A 145 2.06 -1.85 -10.07
C PRO A 145 3.36 -1.28 -10.66
N LYS A 146 4.49 -1.96 -10.47
CA LYS A 146 5.80 -1.55 -11.02
C LYS A 146 5.89 -1.70 -12.55
N SER A 147 4.94 -2.43 -13.15
CA SER A 147 4.86 -2.58 -14.60
C SER A 147 4.44 -1.30 -15.29
N LEU A 148 3.70 -0.42 -14.62
CA LEU A 148 3.45 0.92 -15.13
C LEU A 148 4.72 1.76 -14.92
N GLN A 149 5.21 2.43 -15.97
CA GLN A 149 6.35 3.34 -15.92
C GLN A 149 6.14 4.61 -16.74
N ILE A 150 6.59 5.74 -16.20
CA ILE A 150 6.74 6.97 -16.99
C ILE A 150 8.11 6.95 -17.64
N ALA A 151 8.13 6.91 -18.97
CA ALA A 151 9.34 7.01 -19.76
C ALA A 151 9.67 8.48 -19.99
N LEU A 152 10.77 8.95 -19.41
CA LEU A 152 11.38 10.22 -19.77
C LEU A 152 12.30 10.04 -20.98
N SER A 153 12.26 10.99 -21.93
CA SER A 153 13.16 11.00 -23.08
C SER A 153 14.62 11.03 -22.61
N PRO A 154 15.51 10.19 -23.18
CA PRO A 154 16.94 10.22 -22.89
C PRO A 154 17.56 11.60 -23.15
N LYS A 155 18.56 11.98 -22.35
CA LYS A 155 19.21 13.31 -22.41
C LYS A 155 19.90 13.57 -23.76
N GLU A 156 20.30 12.49 -24.43
CA GLU A 156 20.94 12.49 -25.75
C GLU A 156 19.94 12.85 -26.86
N LYS A 157 18.66 12.52 -26.67
CA LYS A 157 17.57 12.82 -27.62
C LYS A 157 17.02 14.23 -27.37
N LYS A 158 17.74 15.25 -27.85
CA LYS A 158 17.38 16.68 -27.70
C LYS A 158 15.94 17.02 -28.13
N ASN A 159 15.45 16.37 -29.18
CA ASN A 159 14.12 16.60 -29.74
C ASN A 159 13.01 15.75 -29.08
N GLY A 160 13.34 14.94 -28.08
CA GLY A 160 12.43 13.97 -27.47
C GLY A 160 12.53 12.58 -28.07
N GLU A 161 11.66 11.70 -27.59
CA GLU A 161 11.55 10.30 -28.00
C GLU A 161 10.11 10.00 -28.40
N THR A 162 9.91 9.16 -29.42
CA THR A 162 8.58 8.71 -29.80
C THR A 162 8.04 7.69 -28.79
N THR A 163 6.72 7.58 -28.61
CA THR A 163 6.16 6.58 -27.68
C THR A 163 6.55 5.17 -28.11
N SER A 164 6.58 4.86 -29.41
CA SER A 164 7.02 3.54 -29.86
C SER A 164 8.47 3.22 -29.57
N ASP A 165 9.38 4.20 -29.66
CA ASP A 165 10.78 4.02 -29.25
C ASP A 165 10.90 3.86 -27.73
N ALA A 166 10.14 4.62 -26.95
CA ALA A 166 10.13 4.50 -25.49
C ALA A 166 9.66 3.11 -25.04
N VAL A 167 8.58 2.61 -25.64
CA VAL A 167 8.06 1.24 -25.41
C VAL A 167 9.13 0.21 -25.74
N LYS A 168 9.77 0.29 -26.92
CA LYS A 168 10.84 -0.65 -27.32
C LYS A 168 12.05 -0.60 -26.39
N ARG A 169 12.52 0.60 -26.04
CA ARG A 169 13.70 0.83 -25.20
C ARG A 169 13.53 0.26 -23.80
N LEU A 170 12.34 0.39 -23.23
CA LEU A 170 12.03 -0.13 -21.90
C LEU A 170 11.60 -1.60 -21.90
N GLY A 171 11.45 -2.23 -23.07
CA GLY A 171 10.92 -3.59 -23.18
C GLY A 171 9.43 -3.68 -22.83
N GLY A 172 8.69 -2.57 -23.01
CA GLY A 172 7.26 -2.51 -22.75
C GLY A 172 6.41 -3.18 -23.81
N VAL A 173 5.18 -3.52 -23.43
CA VAL A 173 4.19 -4.14 -24.33
C VAL A 173 3.16 -3.12 -24.81
N PHE A 174 2.80 -2.16 -23.97
CA PHE A 174 1.81 -1.14 -24.32
C PHE A 174 2.34 0.24 -23.94
N GLY A 175 1.92 1.27 -24.66
CA GLY A 175 2.20 2.64 -24.26
C GLY A 175 1.35 3.67 -25.00
N VAL A 176 1.22 4.82 -24.34
CA VAL A 176 0.61 6.03 -24.90
C VAL A 176 1.51 7.23 -24.62
N ASN A 177 1.27 8.33 -25.33
CA ASN A 177 1.95 9.58 -25.00
C ASN A 177 1.67 10.04 -23.55
N GLY A 178 2.61 10.82 -23.02
CA GLY A 178 2.53 11.34 -21.66
C GLY A 178 1.87 12.71 -21.57
N GLY A 179 2.38 13.51 -20.65
CA GLY A 179 1.93 14.87 -20.39
C GLY A 179 2.41 15.88 -21.44
N GLY A 180 2.16 17.15 -21.16
CA GLY A 180 2.59 18.24 -22.02
C GLY A 180 4.11 18.37 -22.06
N PHE A 181 4.60 19.18 -23.00
CA PHE A 181 6.02 19.46 -23.14
C PHE A 181 6.27 20.92 -23.53
N ALA A 182 7.47 21.39 -23.25
CA ALA A 182 7.97 22.70 -23.67
C ALA A 182 9.39 22.57 -24.22
N LYS A 183 9.84 23.58 -24.96
CA LYS A 183 11.25 23.72 -25.33
C LYS A 183 11.95 24.55 -24.26
N SER A 184 13.09 24.07 -23.78
CA SER A 184 13.96 24.79 -22.85
C SER A 184 15.37 24.84 -23.42
N THR A 185 16.01 26.00 -23.33
CA THR A 185 17.39 26.20 -23.78
C THR A 185 18.29 26.23 -22.55
N LYS A 186 19.20 25.26 -22.46
CA LYS A 186 20.24 25.21 -21.42
C LYS A 186 21.60 25.00 -22.07
N ASP A 187 22.58 25.83 -21.72
CA ASP A 187 23.94 25.81 -22.28
C ASP A 187 23.97 25.91 -23.82
N GLY A 188 23.09 26.74 -24.39
CA GLY A 188 22.97 26.91 -25.86
C GLY A 188 22.29 25.74 -26.58
N ILE A 189 21.85 24.70 -25.86
CA ILE A 189 21.19 23.52 -26.42
C ILE A 189 19.70 23.59 -26.11
N VAL A 190 18.88 23.67 -27.17
CA VAL A 190 17.43 23.52 -27.07
C VAL A 190 17.09 22.06 -26.84
N ARG A 191 16.33 21.77 -25.78
CA ARG A 191 15.82 20.45 -25.43
C ARG A 191 14.32 20.47 -25.20
N LEU A 192 13.67 19.36 -25.47
CA LEU A 192 12.28 19.14 -25.13
C LEU A 192 12.19 18.65 -23.67
N VAL A 193 11.44 19.36 -22.84
CA VAL A 193 11.28 19.08 -21.40
C VAL A 193 9.80 18.89 -21.05
N PRO A 194 9.47 18.09 -20.03
CA PRO A 194 8.08 17.93 -19.58
C PRO A 194 7.48 19.27 -19.13
N LEU A 195 6.19 19.46 -19.39
CA LEU A 195 5.42 20.57 -18.87
C LEU A 195 4.83 20.20 -17.51
N GLY A 196 4.98 21.08 -16.51
CA GLY A 196 4.46 20.86 -15.16
C GLY A 196 5.22 19.77 -14.40
N ASN A 197 4.55 19.16 -13.44
CA ASN A 197 5.15 18.14 -12.60
C ASN A 197 5.23 16.79 -13.33
N THR A 198 6.40 16.17 -13.34
CA THR A 198 6.59 14.79 -13.75
C THR A 198 7.20 14.04 -12.58
N MET A 199 6.59 12.93 -12.18
CA MET A 199 7.02 12.10 -11.06
C MET A 199 7.50 10.76 -11.60
N ILE A 200 8.69 10.34 -11.20
CA ILE A 200 9.27 9.04 -11.56
C ILE A 200 9.79 8.39 -10.29
N LYS A 201 9.22 7.23 -9.93
CA LYS A 201 9.59 6.46 -8.75
C LYS A 201 9.53 7.22 -7.41
N GLY A 202 8.66 8.21 -7.30
CA GLY A 202 8.48 9.08 -6.13
C GLY A 202 9.40 10.31 -6.11
N GLU A 203 10.19 10.53 -7.18
CA GLU A 203 11.05 11.70 -7.34
C GLU A 203 10.51 12.62 -8.43
N LEU A 204 10.52 13.93 -8.16
CA LEU A 204 10.16 14.94 -9.15
C LEU A 204 11.29 15.12 -10.16
N VAL A 205 10.90 15.20 -11.43
CA VAL A 205 11.80 15.55 -12.53
C VAL A 205 11.88 17.07 -12.61
N GLY A 206 12.90 17.65 -11.98
CA GLY A 206 13.08 19.10 -11.88
C GLY A 206 12.39 19.67 -10.64
N ASP A 207 12.31 21.00 -10.58
CA ASP A 207 11.68 21.71 -9.47
C ASP A 207 10.15 21.58 -9.52
N PHE A 208 9.50 21.62 -8.36
CA PHE A 208 8.05 21.61 -8.27
C PHE A 208 7.46 22.84 -8.96
N ILE A 209 6.39 22.62 -9.72
CA ILE A 209 5.62 23.66 -10.39
C ILE A 209 4.19 23.64 -9.84
N PRO A 210 3.73 24.69 -9.13
CA PRO A 210 2.34 24.81 -8.72
C PRO A 210 1.40 24.70 -9.90
N SER A 211 0.19 24.22 -9.67
CA SER A 211 -0.82 24.12 -10.72
C SER A 211 -1.28 25.50 -11.19
N TYR A 212 -1.31 25.72 -12.50
CA TYR A 212 -1.70 27.00 -13.10
C TYR A 212 -2.45 26.75 -14.41
N ASN A 213 -3.34 27.67 -14.81
CA ASN A 213 -4.07 27.58 -16.09
C ASN A 213 -4.71 26.19 -16.36
N ASP A 214 -5.37 25.64 -15.33
CA ASP A 214 -6.04 24.33 -15.36
C ASP A 214 -5.07 23.11 -15.42
N LEU A 215 -3.75 23.35 -15.32
CA LEU A 215 -2.75 22.29 -15.34
C LEU A 215 -2.93 21.41 -14.11
N SER A 216 -3.12 20.11 -14.37
CA SER A 216 -3.32 19.11 -13.34
C SER A 216 -2.25 18.05 -13.45
N PHE A 217 -1.91 17.43 -12.32
CA PHE A 217 -1.10 16.23 -12.30
C PHE A 217 -2.00 15.00 -12.43
N ALA A 218 -1.58 14.04 -13.23
CA ALA A 218 -2.20 12.73 -13.40
C ALA A 218 -1.14 11.66 -13.19
N GLY A 219 -1.33 10.82 -12.19
CA GLY A 219 -0.34 9.86 -11.78
C GLY A 219 -0.91 8.68 -11.02
N PHE A 220 -0.02 7.89 -10.44
CA PHE A 220 -0.34 6.63 -9.80
C PHE A 220 0.41 6.52 -8.49
N THR A 221 -0.24 5.92 -7.50
CA THR A 221 0.45 5.51 -6.26
C THR A 221 1.30 4.26 -6.50
N LYS A 222 2.06 3.84 -5.49
CA LYS A 222 2.83 2.58 -5.53
C LYS A 222 1.95 1.34 -5.68
N GLU A 223 0.67 1.46 -5.33
CA GLU A 223 -0.35 0.41 -5.40
C GLU A 223 -1.11 0.43 -6.74
N GLY A 224 -0.80 1.36 -7.65
CA GLY A 224 -1.47 1.46 -8.95
C GLY A 224 -2.79 2.24 -8.92
N LYS A 225 -3.13 2.92 -7.81
CA LYS A 225 -4.30 3.79 -7.74
C LYS A 225 -4.05 5.09 -8.50
N LEU A 226 -4.98 5.49 -9.36
CA LEU A 226 -4.92 6.75 -10.08
C LEU A 226 -5.12 7.91 -9.10
N VAL A 227 -4.14 8.81 -9.02
CA VAL A 227 -4.14 9.99 -8.17
C VAL A 227 -3.77 11.22 -9.00
N GLY A 228 -4.28 12.37 -8.61
CA GLY A 228 -4.09 13.57 -9.39
C GLY A 228 -5.13 14.62 -9.14
N GLY A 229 -4.82 15.82 -9.63
CA GLY A 229 -5.58 17.02 -9.42
C GLY A 229 -4.70 18.25 -9.51
N VAL A 230 -5.17 19.31 -8.85
CA VAL A 230 -4.49 20.59 -8.69
C VAL A 230 -3.71 20.53 -7.38
N TYR A 231 -2.48 21.03 -7.40
CA TYR A 231 -1.56 21.07 -6.27
C TYR A 231 -0.88 22.44 -6.22
N ASP A 232 -0.90 23.08 -5.05
CA ASP A 232 -0.32 24.42 -4.85
C ASP A 232 1.13 24.35 -4.34
N ASN A 233 1.48 23.26 -3.66
CA ASN A 233 2.82 23.03 -3.13
C ASN A 233 3.25 21.56 -3.28
N GLU A 234 4.56 21.33 -3.16
CA GLU A 234 5.18 20.03 -3.33
C GLU A 234 4.73 19.00 -2.27
N ASP A 235 4.51 19.46 -1.04
CA ASP A 235 4.12 18.59 0.06
C ASP A 235 2.74 17.96 -0.16
N GLU A 236 1.78 18.70 -0.71
CA GLU A 236 0.47 18.16 -1.08
C GLU A 236 0.57 17.10 -2.18
N LEU A 237 1.39 17.35 -3.21
CA LEU A 237 1.62 16.36 -4.26
C LEU A 237 2.26 15.10 -3.69
N LYS A 238 3.25 15.23 -2.81
CA LYS A 238 3.89 14.09 -2.13
C LYS A 238 2.92 13.35 -1.21
N LYS A 239 2.09 14.06 -0.44
CA LYS A 239 1.05 13.49 0.44
C LYS A 239 -0.01 12.71 -0.33
N SER A 240 -0.24 13.03 -1.61
CA SER A 240 -1.13 12.24 -2.47
C SER A 240 -0.66 10.80 -2.70
N GLY A 241 0.59 10.48 -2.35
CA GLY A 241 1.20 9.18 -2.60
C GLY A 241 1.64 8.98 -4.04
N ALA A 242 1.70 10.05 -4.84
CA ALA A 242 2.15 10.02 -6.22
C ALA A 242 3.55 9.40 -6.33
N TRP A 243 3.61 8.24 -6.98
CA TRP A 243 4.84 7.51 -7.26
C TRP A 243 5.30 7.72 -8.70
N GLN A 244 4.34 7.83 -9.61
CA GLN A 244 4.60 8.10 -11.02
C GLN A 244 3.52 9.00 -11.58
N GLY A 245 3.85 9.84 -12.56
CA GLY A 245 2.83 10.63 -13.25
C GLY A 245 3.39 11.77 -14.07
N VAL A 246 2.49 12.44 -14.76
CA VAL A 246 2.76 13.54 -15.69
C VAL A 246 1.70 14.61 -15.52
N SER A 247 1.99 15.82 -15.96
CA SER A 247 1.04 16.94 -15.91
C SER A 247 0.46 17.27 -17.28
N PHE A 248 -0.86 17.49 -17.30
CA PHE A 248 -1.57 18.09 -18.42
C PHE A 248 -2.93 18.66 -18.01
N VAL A 249 -3.61 19.30 -18.97
CA VAL A 249 -4.90 19.98 -18.80
C VAL A 249 -6.02 19.18 -19.47
N PRO A 250 -7.26 19.15 -18.95
CA PRO A 250 -7.67 19.26 -17.56
C PRO A 250 -7.97 17.88 -16.95
N VAL A 251 -8.40 17.85 -15.68
CA VAL A 251 -9.11 16.71 -15.09
C VAL A 251 -10.46 16.56 -15.77
N LEU A 252 -10.87 15.33 -16.11
CA LEU A 252 -12.14 15.06 -16.79
C LEU A 252 -13.18 14.48 -15.84
N ILE A 253 -12.82 13.48 -15.04
CA ILE A 253 -13.77 12.84 -14.11
C ILE A 253 -13.06 12.64 -12.78
N LYS A 254 -13.75 12.99 -11.69
CA LYS A 254 -13.30 12.78 -10.31
C LYS A 254 -14.43 12.12 -9.52
N ASN A 255 -14.17 11.00 -8.88
CA ASN A 255 -15.14 10.25 -8.07
C ASN A 255 -16.51 10.09 -8.75
N TRP A 256 -16.52 9.59 -9.99
CA TRP A 256 -17.73 9.43 -10.83
C TRP A 256 -18.41 10.72 -11.30
N GLN A 257 -17.87 11.89 -10.97
CA GLN A 257 -18.46 13.17 -11.36
C GLN A 257 -17.64 13.82 -12.47
N PRO A 258 -18.28 14.28 -13.55
CA PRO A 258 -17.59 15.10 -14.55
C PRO A 258 -17.15 16.42 -13.91
N VAL A 259 -15.91 16.82 -14.18
CA VAL A 259 -15.36 18.10 -13.75
C VAL A 259 -15.67 19.18 -14.79
N GLU A 260 -15.86 20.42 -14.39
CA GLU A 260 -16.09 21.50 -15.34
C GLU A 260 -14.89 21.64 -16.31
N ILE A 261 -15.17 21.62 -17.62
CA ILE A 261 -14.13 21.76 -18.64
C ILE A 261 -13.93 23.25 -18.96
N PRO A 262 -12.68 23.74 -19.00
CA PRO A 262 -12.39 25.11 -19.42
C PRO A 262 -12.93 25.39 -20.84
N LYS A 263 -13.69 26.49 -20.98
CA LYS A 263 -14.42 26.86 -22.22
C LYS A 263 -13.55 26.84 -23.48
N LYS A 264 -12.27 27.21 -23.37
CA LYS A 264 -11.29 27.22 -24.48
C LYS A 264 -11.09 25.84 -25.14
N TRP A 265 -11.29 24.74 -24.40
CA TRP A 265 -11.07 23.37 -24.89
C TRP A 265 -12.33 22.51 -24.93
N ALA A 266 -13.42 22.96 -24.30
CA ALA A 266 -14.66 22.21 -24.14
C ALA A 266 -15.20 21.61 -25.45
N ARG A 267 -15.39 22.47 -26.47
CA ARG A 267 -16.08 22.12 -27.73
C ARG A 267 -15.18 21.84 -28.92
N GLN A 268 -13.87 22.06 -28.79
CA GLN A 268 -12.94 21.85 -29.90
C GLN A 268 -12.61 20.37 -30.06
N ARG A 269 -13.05 19.80 -31.19
CA ARG A 269 -12.70 18.44 -31.59
C ARG A 269 -11.23 18.36 -32.00
N GLN A 270 -10.50 17.48 -31.33
CA GLN A 270 -9.08 17.24 -31.56
C GLN A 270 -8.80 15.75 -31.38
N PRO A 271 -7.65 15.23 -31.86
CA PRO A 271 -7.10 14.00 -31.35
C PRO A 271 -6.87 14.14 -29.85
N ARG A 272 -7.26 13.15 -29.06
CA ARG A 272 -7.18 13.19 -27.59
C ARG A 272 -6.62 11.88 -27.07
N THR A 273 -5.84 12.00 -26.00
CA THR A 273 -5.38 10.87 -25.20
C THR A 273 -5.88 11.06 -23.79
N VAL A 274 -6.51 10.04 -23.22
CA VAL A 274 -7.02 10.06 -21.85
C VAL A 274 -6.55 8.83 -21.11
N LEU A 275 -6.20 9.05 -19.85
CA LEU A 275 -5.97 8.03 -18.84
C LEU A 275 -7.14 8.05 -17.87
N GLY A 276 -7.63 6.88 -17.49
CA GLY A 276 -8.63 6.72 -16.44
C GLY A 276 -8.44 5.43 -15.65
N GLN A 277 -9.32 5.25 -14.66
CA GLN A 277 -9.36 4.07 -13.81
C GLN A 277 -10.81 3.65 -13.55
N TYR A 278 -11.04 2.34 -13.59
CA TYR A 278 -12.30 1.70 -13.22
C TYR A 278 -12.39 1.46 -11.71
N PRO A 279 -13.60 1.16 -11.17
CA PRO A 279 -13.79 0.97 -9.73
C PRO A 279 -13.05 -0.25 -9.16
N ASN A 280 -12.82 -1.27 -10.00
CA ASN A 280 -12.04 -2.45 -9.65
C ASN A 280 -10.51 -2.19 -9.69
N GLY A 281 -10.08 -0.97 -9.99
CA GLY A 281 -8.67 -0.59 -10.07
C GLY A 281 -8.04 -0.74 -11.46
N ASP A 282 -8.71 -1.42 -12.40
CA ASP A 282 -8.21 -1.57 -13.78
C ASP A 282 -8.02 -0.18 -14.43
N LEU A 283 -6.90 -0.01 -15.10
CA LEU A 283 -6.61 1.22 -15.83
C LEU A 283 -7.30 1.21 -17.18
N PHE A 284 -7.69 2.40 -17.61
CA PHE A 284 -8.31 2.63 -18.90
C PHE A 284 -7.52 3.67 -19.68
N PHE A 285 -7.17 3.36 -20.91
CA PHE A 285 -6.55 4.31 -21.83
C PHE A 285 -7.42 4.42 -23.07
N ILE A 286 -7.59 5.63 -23.57
CA ILE A 286 -8.27 5.87 -24.84
C ILE A 286 -7.49 6.91 -25.64
N VAL A 287 -7.22 6.56 -26.90
CA VAL A 287 -6.62 7.47 -27.89
C VAL A 287 -7.60 7.58 -29.05
N VAL A 288 -8.07 8.80 -29.29
CA VAL A 288 -8.96 9.13 -30.40
C VAL A 288 -8.17 9.89 -31.44
N ASP A 289 -8.20 9.39 -32.68
CA ASP A 289 -7.62 10.07 -33.83
C ASP A 289 -8.41 11.34 -34.17
N GLY A 290 -7.81 12.25 -34.94
CA GLY A 290 -8.50 13.48 -35.31
C GLY A 290 -7.83 14.24 -36.45
N ARG A 291 -8.41 15.39 -36.80
CA ARG A 291 -7.94 16.30 -37.88
C ARG A 291 -7.95 15.68 -39.28
N ARG A 292 -8.76 14.63 -39.52
CA ARG A 292 -8.85 13.96 -40.82
C ARG A 292 -10.31 13.72 -41.18
N SER A 293 -10.86 14.54 -42.06
CA SER A 293 -12.28 14.54 -42.41
C SER A 293 -12.80 13.18 -42.89
N ASN A 294 -11.98 12.40 -43.60
CA ASN A 294 -12.31 11.08 -44.12
C ASN A 294 -11.95 9.90 -43.19
N TRP A 295 -11.45 10.18 -41.98
CA TRP A 295 -11.01 9.14 -41.04
C TRP A 295 -11.59 9.40 -39.64
N SER A 296 -11.19 10.50 -39.01
CA SER A 296 -11.80 10.97 -37.77
C SER A 296 -11.60 12.46 -37.60
N LYS A 297 -12.67 13.15 -37.22
CA LYS A 297 -12.64 14.59 -36.90
C LYS A 297 -12.05 14.86 -35.51
N GLY A 298 -11.89 13.83 -34.68
CA GLY A 298 -11.56 13.98 -33.27
C GLY A 298 -12.80 14.15 -32.39
N ILE A 299 -12.53 14.27 -31.10
CA ILE A 299 -13.54 14.33 -30.05
C ILE A 299 -13.33 15.60 -29.21
N SER A 300 -14.42 16.25 -28.83
CA SER A 300 -14.38 17.35 -27.87
C SER A 300 -14.18 16.81 -26.45
N LEU A 301 -13.77 17.64 -25.50
CA LEU A 301 -13.63 17.16 -24.12
C LEU A 301 -14.99 16.86 -23.48
N GLU A 302 -16.04 17.60 -23.83
CA GLU A 302 -17.41 17.33 -23.38
C GLU A 302 -17.90 15.97 -23.88
N GLU A 303 -17.69 15.68 -25.17
CA GLU A 303 -18.01 14.38 -25.78
C GLU A 303 -17.18 13.25 -25.17
N MET A 304 -15.91 13.54 -24.83
CA MET A 304 -15.02 12.60 -24.16
C MET A 304 -15.55 12.25 -22.76
N GLN A 305 -15.94 13.24 -21.94
CA GLN A 305 -16.53 12.98 -20.62
C GLN A 305 -17.77 12.09 -20.71
N VAL A 306 -18.70 12.41 -21.62
CA VAL A 306 -19.91 11.60 -21.84
C VAL A 306 -19.53 10.18 -22.25
N THR A 307 -18.52 10.02 -23.10
CA THR A 307 -18.02 8.71 -23.52
C THR A 307 -17.46 7.92 -22.36
N LEU A 308 -16.57 8.51 -21.56
CA LEU A 308 -15.95 7.88 -20.38
C LEU A 308 -16.99 7.47 -19.33
N MET A 309 -17.98 8.33 -19.06
CA MET A 309 -19.09 8.02 -18.15
C MET A 309 -19.92 6.83 -18.63
N ARG A 310 -20.23 6.76 -19.93
CA ARG A 310 -20.94 5.61 -20.53
C ARG A 310 -20.13 4.31 -20.46
N LEU A 311 -18.80 4.41 -20.57
CA LEU A 311 -17.89 3.30 -20.38
C LEU A 311 -17.73 2.91 -18.90
N GLY A 312 -18.19 3.75 -17.97
CA GLY A 312 -18.15 3.51 -16.52
C GLY A 312 -16.79 3.78 -15.88
N VAL A 313 -16.03 4.71 -16.46
CA VAL A 313 -14.75 5.16 -15.90
C VAL A 313 -15.01 6.05 -14.67
N MET A 314 -14.34 5.74 -13.55
CA MET A 314 -14.56 6.41 -12.25
C MET A 314 -13.71 7.67 -12.09
N GLU A 315 -12.48 7.63 -12.57
CA GLU A 315 -11.48 8.71 -12.51
C GLU A 315 -10.89 8.86 -13.91
N ALA A 316 -10.72 10.10 -14.40
CA ALA A 316 -10.12 10.32 -15.71
C ALA A 316 -9.41 11.67 -15.82
N PHE A 317 -8.25 11.64 -16.47
CA PHE A 317 -7.38 12.79 -16.72
C PHE A 317 -7.05 12.88 -18.21
N ASN A 318 -7.15 14.09 -18.77
CA ASN A 318 -6.68 14.33 -20.13
C ASN A 318 -5.15 14.38 -20.16
N LEU A 319 -4.56 13.73 -21.16
CA LEU A 319 -3.13 13.79 -21.46
C LEU A 319 -2.89 14.65 -22.70
N ASP A 320 -1.62 14.81 -23.10
CA ASP A 320 -1.30 15.61 -24.29
C ASP A 320 -2.00 15.04 -25.54
N GLY A 321 -2.47 15.92 -26.40
CA GLY A 321 -3.35 15.57 -27.51
C GLY A 321 -2.78 15.97 -28.87
N GLY A 322 -3.66 16.06 -29.87
CA GLY A 322 -3.28 16.56 -31.18
C GLY A 322 -2.28 15.65 -31.90
N GLY A 323 -1.14 16.21 -32.31
CA GLY A 323 -0.08 15.43 -32.96
C GLY A 323 0.69 14.51 -32.01
N SER A 324 0.54 14.73 -30.70
CA SER A 324 1.17 13.90 -29.67
C SER A 324 0.41 12.60 -29.43
N SER A 325 -0.87 12.51 -29.80
CA SER A 325 -1.70 11.32 -29.56
C SER A 325 -1.16 10.09 -30.27
N SER A 326 -0.64 9.15 -29.49
CA SER A 326 -0.07 7.88 -29.92
C SER A 326 -0.62 6.72 -29.06
N PHE A 327 -0.96 5.62 -29.72
CA PHE A 327 -1.36 4.36 -29.10
C PHE A 327 -0.46 3.27 -29.65
N VAL A 328 0.38 2.70 -28.79
CA VAL A 328 1.42 1.75 -29.16
C VAL A 328 1.16 0.43 -28.49
N PHE A 329 1.19 -0.65 -29.26
CA PHE A 329 1.15 -2.01 -28.76
C PHE A 329 2.21 -2.86 -29.44
N GLN A 330 3.00 -3.59 -28.64
CA GLN A 330 4.14 -4.40 -29.06
C GLN A 330 5.09 -3.64 -30.00
N GLY A 331 5.42 -2.40 -29.62
CA GLY A 331 6.32 -1.52 -30.36
C GLY A 331 5.77 -1.01 -31.71
N LYS A 332 4.50 -1.24 -32.03
CA LYS A 332 3.84 -0.74 -33.24
C LYS A 332 2.78 0.30 -32.90
N VAL A 333 2.82 1.43 -33.60
CA VAL A 333 1.77 2.45 -33.54
C VAL A 333 0.50 1.87 -34.18
N MET A 334 -0.61 1.84 -33.45
CA MET A 334 -1.90 1.34 -33.93
C MET A 334 -2.79 2.45 -34.47
N ASN A 335 -2.83 3.60 -33.78
CA ASN A 335 -3.63 4.74 -34.20
C ASN A 335 -3.01 5.46 -35.41
N LYS A 336 -3.68 6.50 -35.91
CA LYS A 336 -3.21 7.28 -37.06
C LYS A 336 -2.78 8.69 -36.61
N PRO A 337 -1.50 8.89 -36.20
CA PRO A 337 -1.02 10.18 -35.71
C PRO A 337 -1.35 11.34 -36.64
N SER A 338 -1.90 12.42 -36.09
CA SER A 338 -2.45 13.50 -36.92
C SER A 338 -1.39 14.22 -37.75
N ASP A 339 -0.15 14.33 -37.26
CA ASP A 339 1.01 14.92 -37.94
C ASP A 339 1.59 14.04 -39.08
N GLY A 340 0.95 12.90 -39.40
CA GLY A 340 1.41 11.96 -40.43
C GLY A 340 2.42 10.93 -39.94
N LYS A 341 3.13 11.23 -38.86
CA LYS A 341 4.02 10.33 -38.12
C LYS A 341 3.89 10.56 -36.62
N GLU A 342 4.40 9.60 -35.84
CA GLU A 342 4.48 9.74 -34.39
C GLU A 342 5.41 10.91 -34.01
N ARG A 343 4.97 11.74 -33.07
CA ARG A 343 5.73 12.90 -32.58
C ARG A 343 6.76 12.46 -31.54
N GLN A 344 7.89 13.15 -31.52
CA GLN A 344 8.87 13.03 -30.43
C GLN A 344 8.44 13.87 -29.23
N LEU A 345 8.43 13.27 -28.04
CA LEU A 345 7.86 13.82 -26.82
C LEU A 345 8.86 13.70 -25.65
N SER A 346 8.62 14.45 -24.58
CA SER A 346 9.44 14.40 -23.37
C SER A 346 9.08 13.19 -22.52
N THR A 347 7.79 12.83 -22.50
CA THR A 347 7.27 11.75 -21.65
C THR A 347 6.33 10.83 -22.42
N SER A 348 6.32 9.56 -22.02
CA SER A 348 5.35 8.55 -22.44
C SER A 348 4.98 7.68 -21.24
N ILE A 349 3.76 7.13 -21.25
CA ILE A 349 3.33 6.13 -20.28
C ILE A 349 3.54 4.77 -20.92
N VAL A 350 4.29 3.89 -20.26
CA VAL A 350 4.66 2.57 -20.77
C VAL A 350 4.24 1.51 -19.75
N ILE A 351 3.67 0.42 -20.25
CA ILE A 351 3.33 -0.75 -19.45
C ILE A 351 4.27 -1.89 -19.84
N LEU A 352 5.03 -2.37 -18.87
CA LEU A 352 5.95 -3.49 -18.97
C LEU A 352 5.21 -4.84 -18.86
N PRO A 353 5.74 -5.89 -19.50
CA PRO A 353 5.17 -7.24 -19.42
C PRO A 353 5.28 -7.83 -18.03
#